data_AF-A0A847I0F7-F1
#
_entry.id   AF-A0A847I0F7-F1
#
_cell.length_a   1.000
_cell.length_b   1.000
_cell.length_c   1.000
_cell.angle_alpha   90.00
_cell.angle_beta   90.00
_cell.angle_gamma   90.00
#
_symmetry.space_group_name_H-M   'P 1'
#
loop_
_entity.id
_entity.type
_entity.pdbx_description
1 polymer ?
#
loop_
_entity_poly.entity_id
_entity_poly.type
_entity_poly.pdbx_seq_one_letter_code
_entity_poly.pdbx_strand_id
1 'polypeptide(L)'
;MTRTLHIVAAMTASLLIATVAQAQPGLAEVGPIDPVKGFPQWIQDWNGVALQIGLDGDGSTGLSLFDPVDPEFPFSAVVGFGAEAFYMSAESSITLPGNRDARLVLAVEAAYAADEPIDGDQTVFARVRIRIDTPVPGDYTVIHPYGVNFFPNRAAGDRGINYTSDIGGITPDFSRVLGGAIGPYLRAVNPPPPAGYIGNPQVDQTVTGSPFGTNFFRIEGPPGADLDGAGNNFVQTELFQLCGKHFDGQTPTPMRLDRATYSRNTLGKFIDVYATAVPTATLIVNAGPTIVDVPMITDGTGNYFARLPVGAETPLPATVAVTGTNPPSSLPTTLTTNLVDAVHVTRALYDATNHVLTIDATSSDTLPRPTLTVVGYGTMSPSWRLVVPDVAVPPGSVTVTSSAGGSGTRQMDATGASTLPPLPLSARATVGGAAVSPSSVYPVEPVSP
;
A
#
# COMPACT_ATOMS: atom_id res chain seq x y z
N MET A 1 9.13 -25.49 86.09
CA MET A 1 8.59 -24.30 85.41
C MET A 1 9.12 -24.29 83.99
N THR A 2 8.32 -24.82 83.06
CA THR A 2 8.68 -25.09 81.67
C THR A 2 8.03 -24.00 80.82
N ARG A 3 8.82 -23.23 80.06
CA ARG A 3 8.31 -22.19 79.16
C ARG A 3 8.07 -22.77 77.77
N THR A 4 6.82 -22.81 77.37
CA THR A 4 6.32 -23.22 76.05
C THR A 4 6.65 -22.13 75.02
N LEU A 5 7.37 -22.48 73.95
CA LEU A 5 7.67 -21.60 72.82
C LEU A 5 6.70 -21.94 71.68
N HIS A 6 5.85 -21.00 71.29
CA HIS A 6 4.95 -21.14 70.14
C HIS A 6 5.73 -20.87 68.85
N ILE A 7 5.82 -21.86 67.97
CA ILE A 7 6.34 -21.72 66.60
C ILE A 7 5.14 -21.40 65.69
N VAL A 8 5.12 -20.19 65.12
CA VAL A 8 4.18 -19.81 64.07
C VAL A 8 4.78 -20.24 62.73
N ALA A 9 4.13 -21.19 62.06
CA ALA A 9 4.48 -21.62 60.72
C ALA A 9 3.97 -20.59 59.70
N ALA A 10 4.88 -19.90 59.02
CA ALA A 10 4.56 -19.01 57.91
C ALA A 10 4.40 -19.86 56.63
N MET A 11 3.16 -19.96 56.12
CA MET A 11 2.88 -20.47 54.78
C MET A 11 3.37 -19.46 53.74
N THR A 12 4.41 -19.81 52.99
CA THR A 12 4.85 -19.08 51.81
C THR A 12 4.00 -19.49 50.60
N ALA A 13 3.07 -18.63 50.22
CA ALA A 13 2.35 -18.75 48.95
C ALA A 13 3.34 -18.51 47.79
N SER A 14 3.68 -19.57 47.07
CA SER A 14 4.47 -19.46 45.84
C SER A 14 3.59 -18.87 44.74
N LEU A 15 3.84 -17.61 44.39
CA LEU A 15 3.21 -16.94 43.26
C LEU A 15 3.78 -17.56 41.97
N LEU A 16 3.02 -18.44 41.31
CA LEU A 16 3.30 -18.80 39.92
C LEU A 16 3.10 -17.54 39.06
N ILE A 17 4.20 -16.89 38.68
CA ILE A 17 4.19 -15.92 37.60
C ILE A 17 4.00 -16.76 36.32
N ALA A 18 2.76 -16.87 35.86
CA ALA A 18 2.50 -17.32 34.51
C ALA A 18 3.16 -16.30 33.57
N THR A 19 4.26 -16.68 32.94
CA THR A 19 4.76 -15.95 31.78
C THR A 19 3.66 -16.01 30.74
N VAL A 20 2.96 -14.89 30.56
CA VAL A 20 2.05 -14.73 29.42
C VAL A 20 2.95 -14.89 28.20
N ALA A 21 2.82 -16.01 27.49
CA ALA A 21 3.47 -16.14 26.20
C ALA A 21 2.98 -14.96 25.37
N GLN A 22 3.89 -14.03 25.07
CA GLN A 22 3.59 -12.90 24.22
C GLN A 22 3.06 -13.50 22.91
N ALA A 23 1.83 -13.16 22.53
CA ALA A 23 1.25 -13.65 21.28
C ALA A 23 2.27 -13.42 20.17
N GLN A 24 2.68 -14.50 19.51
CA GLN A 24 3.53 -14.39 18.32
C GLN A 24 2.80 -13.44 17.36
N PRO A 25 3.51 -12.51 16.69
CA PRO A 25 2.92 -11.77 15.58
C PRO A 25 2.25 -12.79 14.64
N GLY A 26 1.07 -12.49 14.11
CA GLY A 26 0.35 -13.49 13.32
C GLY A 26 0.98 -13.70 11.94
N LEU A 27 1.23 -12.61 11.22
CA LEU A 27 1.92 -12.60 9.93
C LEU A 27 3.43 -12.38 10.09
N ALA A 28 4.21 -12.98 9.20
CA ALA A 28 5.68 -12.97 9.26
C ALA A 28 6.32 -12.10 8.18
N GLU A 29 5.84 -12.20 6.94
CA GLU A 29 6.54 -11.61 5.80
C GLU A 29 5.57 -11.21 4.67
N VAL A 30 5.94 -10.15 3.96
CA VAL A 30 5.26 -9.69 2.74
C VAL A 30 6.19 -9.96 1.56
N GLY A 31 5.67 -10.66 0.55
CA GLY A 31 6.43 -10.98 -0.65
C GLY A 31 6.72 -9.77 -1.54
N PRO A 32 7.53 -9.96 -2.60
CA PRO A 32 7.78 -8.92 -3.59
C PRO A 32 6.49 -8.38 -4.21
N ILE A 33 6.51 -7.12 -4.64
CA ILE A 33 5.38 -6.52 -5.35
C ILE A 33 5.26 -7.15 -6.74
N ASP A 34 4.05 -7.54 -7.12
CA ASP A 34 3.70 -7.93 -8.48
C ASP A 34 3.78 -6.67 -9.37
N PRO A 35 4.66 -6.63 -10.38
CA PRO A 35 4.86 -5.45 -11.22
C PRO A 35 3.64 -5.09 -12.09
N VAL A 36 2.69 -6.01 -12.25
CA VAL A 36 1.43 -5.78 -12.96
C VAL A 36 0.35 -5.29 -12.00
N LYS A 37 0.22 -5.94 -10.83
CA LYS A 37 -0.88 -5.69 -9.90
C LYS A 37 -0.63 -4.55 -8.91
N GLY A 38 0.64 -4.26 -8.61
CA GLY A 38 1.00 -3.30 -7.55
C GLY A 38 0.74 -3.79 -6.13
N PHE A 39 0.34 -5.05 -5.96
CA PHE A 39 0.16 -5.71 -4.66
C PHE A 39 1.28 -6.72 -4.38
N PRO A 40 1.55 -7.06 -3.11
CA PRO A 40 2.40 -8.19 -2.77
C PRO A 40 1.96 -9.49 -3.46
N GLN A 41 2.90 -10.26 -3.99
CA GLN A 41 2.58 -11.55 -4.62
C GLN A 41 2.04 -12.56 -3.61
N TRP A 42 2.50 -12.47 -2.36
CA TRP A 42 2.05 -13.29 -1.27
C TRP A 42 2.24 -12.59 0.08
N ILE A 43 1.52 -13.08 1.08
CA ILE A 43 1.72 -12.73 2.50
C ILE A 43 1.86 -14.06 3.25
N GLN A 44 2.89 -14.18 4.07
CA GLN A 44 3.24 -15.40 4.78
C GLN A 44 3.04 -15.25 6.27
N ASP A 45 2.50 -16.28 6.92
CA ASP A 45 2.44 -16.37 8.37
C ASP A 45 3.69 -17.00 9.00
N TRP A 46 3.74 -17.04 10.34
CA TRP A 46 4.85 -17.65 11.08
C TRP A 46 4.89 -19.19 11.03
N ASN A 47 3.86 -19.83 10.48
CA ASN A 47 3.86 -21.26 10.18
C ASN A 47 4.43 -21.57 8.78
N GLY A 48 4.83 -20.55 8.02
CA GLY A 48 5.34 -20.70 6.66
C GLY A 48 4.26 -20.87 5.59
N VAL A 49 2.99 -20.61 5.93
CA VAL A 49 1.90 -20.61 4.94
C VAL A 49 1.90 -19.25 4.24
N ALA A 50 2.31 -19.25 2.96
CA ALA A 50 2.18 -18.10 2.08
C ALA A 50 0.87 -18.20 1.29
N LEU A 51 0.06 -17.14 1.36
CA LEU A 51 -1.17 -17.01 0.57
C LEU A 51 -1.01 -15.91 -0.47
N GLN A 52 -1.58 -16.10 -1.65
CA GLN A 52 -1.67 -15.10 -2.71
C GLN A 52 -3.10 -14.58 -2.83
N ILE A 53 -3.30 -13.44 -3.50
CA ILE A 53 -4.65 -12.98 -3.85
C ILE A 53 -5.33 -14.06 -4.70
N GLY A 54 -6.46 -14.56 -4.21
CA GLY A 54 -7.28 -15.52 -4.95
C GLY A 54 -8.10 -14.81 -6.02
N LEU A 55 -7.91 -15.16 -7.29
CA LEU A 55 -8.66 -14.62 -8.43
C LEU A 55 -9.32 -15.71 -9.27
N ASP A 56 -9.50 -16.91 -8.70
CA ASP A 56 -10.13 -18.01 -9.43
C ASP A 56 -11.67 -17.88 -9.37
N GLY A 57 -12.32 -17.99 -10.54
CA GLY A 57 -13.78 -17.93 -10.64
C GLY A 57 -14.30 -16.52 -10.88
N ASP A 58 -15.48 -16.22 -10.34
CA ASP A 58 -16.19 -14.94 -10.49
C ASP A 58 -16.12 -14.06 -9.23
N GLY A 59 -15.37 -14.49 -8.21
CA GLY A 59 -15.23 -13.80 -6.93
C GLY A 59 -16.37 -13.99 -5.94
N SER A 60 -17.44 -14.72 -6.31
CA SER A 60 -18.62 -14.89 -5.46
C SER A 60 -19.07 -16.34 -5.26
N THR A 61 -18.98 -17.18 -6.30
CA THR A 61 -19.39 -18.60 -6.27
C THR A 61 -18.19 -19.56 -6.25
N GLY A 62 -16.98 -19.01 -6.41
CA GLY A 62 -15.72 -19.74 -6.42
C GLY A 62 -15.09 -19.95 -5.04
N LEU A 63 -13.84 -20.43 -5.07
CA LEU A 63 -13.00 -20.62 -3.87
C LEU A 63 -12.24 -19.36 -3.45
N SER A 64 -12.25 -18.34 -4.31
CA SER A 64 -11.68 -17.03 -4.05
C SER A 64 -12.80 -16.00 -3.89
N LEU A 65 -12.57 -15.01 -3.04
CA LEU A 65 -13.45 -13.86 -2.87
C LEU A 65 -12.76 -12.62 -3.43
N PHE A 66 -13.46 -11.88 -4.26
CA PHE A 66 -13.05 -10.60 -4.82
C PHE A 66 -14.23 -9.95 -5.54
N ASP A 67 -14.19 -8.63 -5.68
CA ASP A 67 -15.16 -7.93 -6.53
C ASP A 67 -14.83 -8.17 -8.01
N PRO A 68 -15.83 -8.38 -8.87
CA PRO A 68 -15.60 -8.53 -10.30
C PRO A 68 -14.96 -7.26 -10.87
N VAL A 69 -14.29 -7.41 -12.02
CA VAL A 69 -13.69 -6.27 -12.74
C VAL A 69 -14.72 -5.16 -12.96
N ASP A 70 -14.37 -3.96 -12.52
CA ASP A 70 -15.15 -2.76 -12.77
C ASP A 70 -14.70 -2.10 -14.09
N PRO A 71 -15.56 -2.07 -15.12
CA PRO A 71 -15.21 -1.49 -16.41
C PRO A 71 -15.04 0.04 -16.37
N GLU A 72 -15.45 0.73 -15.31
CA GLU A 72 -15.21 2.17 -15.12
C GLU A 72 -13.73 2.47 -14.84
N PHE A 73 -13.00 1.49 -14.28
CA PHE A 73 -11.60 1.64 -13.88
C PHE A 73 -10.69 0.76 -14.75
N PRO A 74 -9.92 1.33 -15.70
CA PRO A 74 -9.06 0.56 -16.58
C PRO A 74 -8.04 -0.33 -15.85
N PHE A 75 -7.58 0.10 -14.67
CA PHE A 75 -6.65 -0.68 -13.87
C PHE A 75 -7.30 -1.92 -13.23
N SER A 76 -8.60 -1.87 -12.92
CA SER A 76 -9.37 -3.06 -12.49
C SER A 76 -9.25 -4.20 -13.50
N ALA A 77 -9.34 -3.90 -14.80
CA ALA A 77 -9.18 -4.88 -15.87
C ALA A 77 -7.75 -5.44 -15.99
N VAL A 78 -6.73 -4.65 -15.63
CA VAL A 78 -5.33 -5.07 -15.62
C VAL A 78 -5.06 -6.04 -14.45
N VAL A 79 -5.58 -5.71 -13.28
CA VAL A 79 -5.34 -6.50 -12.06
C VAL A 79 -6.24 -7.74 -11.99
N GLY A 80 -7.45 -7.65 -12.56
CA GLY A 80 -8.41 -8.74 -12.65
C GLY A 80 -9.49 -8.75 -11.55
N PHE A 81 -9.62 -7.68 -10.77
CA PHE A 81 -10.67 -7.51 -9.76
C PHE A 81 -11.04 -6.04 -9.54
N GLY A 82 -12.22 -5.81 -8.96
CA GLY A 82 -12.81 -4.52 -8.61
C GLY A 82 -12.23 -3.92 -7.34
N ALA A 83 -13.07 -3.42 -6.43
CA ALA A 83 -12.65 -2.64 -5.27
C ALA A 83 -11.87 -3.44 -4.21
N GLU A 84 -12.20 -4.73 -4.01
CA GLU A 84 -11.52 -5.59 -3.04
C GLU A 84 -11.22 -7.00 -3.57
N ALA A 85 -10.17 -7.61 -3.02
CA ALA A 85 -9.83 -9.02 -3.18
C ALA A 85 -9.12 -9.55 -1.94
N PHE A 86 -9.09 -10.86 -1.74
CA PHE A 86 -8.62 -11.44 -0.48
C PHE A 86 -7.41 -12.37 -0.66
N TYR A 87 -6.41 -12.19 0.21
CA TYR A 87 -5.41 -13.23 0.49
C TYR A 87 -6.01 -14.31 1.40
N MET A 88 -6.82 -13.88 2.37
CA MET A 88 -7.59 -14.72 3.27
C MET A 88 -8.84 -13.98 3.73
N SER A 89 -9.96 -14.69 3.84
CA SER A 89 -11.14 -14.22 4.57
C SER A 89 -11.76 -15.39 5.32
N ALA A 90 -12.14 -15.17 6.58
CA ALA A 90 -12.89 -16.10 7.41
C ALA A 90 -14.10 -15.37 7.97
N GLU A 91 -15.28 -15.67 7.44
CA GLU A 91 -16.56 -15.15 7.92
C GLU A 91 -17.24 -16.19 8.82
N SER A 92 -17.83 -15.74 9.92
CA SER A 92 -18.66 -16.57 10.79
C SER A 92 -19.88 -15.78 11.23
N SER A 93 -21.04 -16.43 11.26
CA SER A 93 -22.30 -15.81 11.66
C SER A 93 -23.10 -16.68 12.63
N ILE A 94 -23.87 -16.04 13.49
CA ILE A 94 -24.79 -16.65 14.45
C ILE A 94 -26.11 -15.88 14.37
N THR A 95 -27.22 -16.58 14.08
CA THR A 95 -28.55 -16.00 14.26
C THR A 95 -28.96 -16.09 15.71
N LEU A 96 -29.15 -14.95 16.36
CA LEU A 96 -29.58 -14.83 17.76
C LEU A 96 -31.13 -14.83 17.85
N PRO A 97 -31.71 -15.05 19.04
CA PRO A 97 -33.15 -14.98 19.25
C PRO A 97 -33.78 -13.67 18.75
N GLY A 98 -34.97 -13.79 18.16
CA GLY A 98 -35.64 -12.67 17.50
C GLY A 98 -35.09 -12.31 16.12
N ASN A 99 -34.35 -13.22 15.47
CA ASN A 99 -33.78 -13.03 14.14
C ASN A 99 -32.77 -11.87 14.06
N ARG A 100 -31.98 -11.73 15.13
CA ARG A 100 -30.88 -10.76 15.26
C ARG A 100 -29.61 -11.35 14.69
N ASP A 101 -28.78 -10.53 14.05
CA ASP A 101 -27.55 -10.99 13.40
C ASP A 101 -26.32 -10.76 14.28
N ALA A 102 -25.40 -11.72 14.26
CA ALA A 102 -24.08 -11.59 14.82
C ALA A 102 -23.06 -12.13 13.82
N ARG A 103 -22.17 -11.27 13.34
CA ARG A 103 -21.21 -11.57 12.30
C ARG A 103 -19.80 -11.14 12.67
N LEU A 104 -18.86 -12.03 12.39
CA LEU A 104 -17.42 -11.86 12.51
C LEU A 104 -16.80 -12.00 11.11
N VAL A 105 -15.92 -11.07 10.74
CA VAL A 105 -15.07 -11.16 9.55
C VAL A 105 -13.62 -10.97 9.97
N LEU A 106 -12.77 -11.94 9.61
CA LEU A 106 -11.32 -11.92 9.82
C LEU A 106 -10.66 -12.02 8.46
N ALA A 107 -9.83 -11.05 8.06
CA ALA A 107 -9.31 -11.05 6.70
C ALA A 107 -7.90 -10.50 6.58
N VAL A 108 -7.20 -10.91 5.52
CA VAL A 108 -6.08 -10.17 4.95
C VAL A 108 -6.49 -9.78 3.54
N GLU A 109 -6.69 -8.47 3.36
CA GLU A 109 -7.46 -7.91 2.26
C GLU A 109 -6.57 -6.99 1.42
N ALA A 110 -6.71 -7.11 0.10
CA ALA A 110 -6.20 -6.17 -0.89
C ALA A 110 -7.37 -5.29 -1.34
N ALA A 111 -7.20 -3.98 -1.26
CA ALA A 111 -8.21 -3.01 -1.69
C ALA A 111 -7.54 -1.77 -2.26
N TYR A 112 -8.33 -0.74 -2.54
CA TYR A 112 -7.86 0.57 -2.97
C TYR A 112 -8.32 1.68 -2.03
N ALA A 113 -7.56 2.76 -1.97
CA ALA A 113 -8.01 3.97 -1.29
C ALA A 113 -9.34 4.43 -1.92
N ALA A 114 -10.32 4.74 -1.06
CA ALA A 114 -11.67 5.13 -1.47
C ALA A 114 -12.42 4.10 -2.35
N ASP A 115 -12.01 2.82 -2.33
CA ASP A 115 -12.67 1.72 -3.06
C ASP A 115 -12.62 1.87 -4.60
N GLU A 116 -11.72 2.71 -5.12
CA GLU A 116 -11.56 2.96 -6.55
C GLU A 116 -10.28 2.27 -7.08
N PRO A 117 -10.38 1.30 -8.01
CA PRO A 117 -9.22 0.60 -8.58
C PRO A 117 -8.29 1.50 -9.41
N ILE A 118 -7.47 2.30 -8.73
CA ILE A 118 -6.52 3.24 -9.32
C ILE A 118 -5.11 2.78 -8.96
N ASP A 119 -4.23 2.74 -9.98
CA ASP A 119 -2.82 2.41 -9.75
C ASP A 119 -2.15 3.50 -8.90
N GLY A 120 -1.51 3.10 -7.80
CA GLY A 120 -1.00 4.00 -6.77
C GLY A 120 -1.87 4.08 -5.52
N ASP A 121 -3.11 3.58 -5.56
CA ASP A 121 -4.03 3.61 -4.42
C ASP A 121 -4.15 2.25 -3.71
N GLN A 122 -3.34 1.25 -4.09
CA GLN A 122 -3.35 -0.08 -3.50
C GLN A 122 -3.10 -0.02 -1.97
N THR A 123 -3.93 -0.73 -1.22
CA THR A 123 -3.81 -0.92 0.23
C THR A 123 -3.93 -2.39 0.59
N VAL A 124 -3.17 -2.82 1.60
CA VAL A 124 -3.29 -4.15 2.19
C VAL A 124 -3.40 -4.04 3.69
N PHE A 125 -4.41 -4.68 4.28
CA PHE A 125 -4.62 -4.66 5.71
C PHE A 125 -5.14 -5.99 6.25
N ALA A 126 -4.82 -6.23 7.52
CA ALA A 126 -5.37 -7.29 8.34
C ALA A 126 -6.59 -6.74 9.10
N ARG A 127 -7.76 -7.35 8.86
CA ARG A 127 -9.07 -6.90 9.34
C ARG A 127 -9.60 -7.80 10.44
N VAL A 128 -10.12 -7.19 11.50
CA VAL A 128 -11.07 -7.80 12.44
C VAL A 128 -12.32 -6.94 12.45
N ARG A 129 -13.45 -7.51 12.03
CA ARG A 129 -14.74 -6.81 11.99
C ARG A 129 -15.79 -7.61 12.74
N ILE A 130 -16.51 -6.94 13.63
CA ILE A 130 -17.53 -7.53 14.50
C ILE A 130 -18.79 -6.66 14.38
N ARG A 131 -19.90 -7.27 13.97
CA ARG A 131 -21.21 -6.63 13.89
C ARG A 131 -22.22 -7.50 14.62
N ILE A 132 -22.84 -6.99 15.67
CA ILE A 132 -23.79 -7.75 16.50
C ILE A 132 -25.00 -6.88 16.82
N ASP A 133 -26.19 -7.40 16.56
CA ASP A 133 -27.46 -6.86 17.01
C ASP A 133 -27.70 -7.28 18.46
N THR A 134 -27.30 -6.44 19.41
CA THR A 134 -27.32 -6.80 20.83
C THR A 134 -28.77 -6.82 21.37
N PRO A 135 -29.21 -7.90 22.05
CA PRO A 135 -30.60 -8.05 22.52
C PRO A 135 -30.97 -7.08 23.64
N VAL A 136 -30.04 -6.86 24.56
CA VAL A 136 -30.22 -6.03 25.76
C VAL A 136 -29.02 -5.11 25.97
N PRO A 137 -29.17 -3.99 26.69
CA PRO A 137 -28.02 -3.16 27.03
C PRO A 137 -27.07 -3.87 28.01
N GLY A 138 -25.76 -3.63 27.88
CA GLY A 138 -24.78 -4.09 28.85
C GLY A 138 -23.41 -4.41 28.24
N ASP A 139 -22.63 -5.17 28.98
CA ASP A 139 -21.26 -5.53 28.60
C ASP A 139 -21.25 -6.82 27.78
N TYR A 140 -20.50 -6.81 26.68
CA TYR A 140 -20.33 -7.97 25.81
C TYR A 140 -18.87 -8.31 25.64
N THR A 141 -18.53 -9.59 25.65
CA THR A 141 -17.21 -10.11 25.31
C THR A 141 -17.33 -10.98 24.05
N VAL A 142 -16.53 -10.68 23.04
CA VAL A 142 -16.42 -11.50 21.84
C VAL A 142 -15.08 -12.21 21.85
N ILE A 143 -15.11 -13.53 21.79
CA ILE A 143 -13.93 -14.39 21.70
C ILE A 143 -13.91 -14.97 20.30
N HIS A 144 -12.78 -14.83 19.63
CA HIS A 144 -12.60 -15.27 18.24
C HIS A 144 -11.20 -15.87 18.04
N PRO A 145 -10.89 -16.44 16.87
CA PRO A 145 -9.61 -17.13 16.64
C PRO A 145 -8.35 -16.31 16.87
N TYR A 146 -8.42 -14.98 16.83
CA TYR A 146 -7.28 -14.09 16.94
C TYR A 146 -7.32 -13.16 18.15
N GLY A 147 -8.24 -13.39 19.10
CA GLY A 147 -8.25 -12.61 20.34
C GLY A 147 -9.61 -12.51 21.01
N VAL A 148 -9.67 -11.53 21.90
CA VAL A 148 -10.85 -11.21 22.70
C VAL A 148 -11.11 -9.72 22.61
N ASN A 149 -12.33 -9.32 22.25
CA ASN A 149 -12.78 -7.94 22.25
C ASN A 149 -13.83 -7.76 23.36
N PHE A 150 -13.55 -6.83 24.28
CA PHE A 150 -14.50 -6.43 25.32
C PHE A 150 -15.21 -5.12 24.91
N PHE A 151 -16.54 -5.14 24.96
CA PHE A 151 -17.42 -4.06 24.56
C PHE A 151 -18.29 -3.63 25.75
N PRO A 152 -17.86 -2.64 26.54
CA PRO A 152 -18.63 -2.19 27.69
C PRO A 152 -19.84 -1.34 27.28
N ASN A 153 -20.90 -1.39 28.09
CA ASN A 153 -22.05 -0.48 28.04
C ASN A 153 -22.69 -0.33 26.65
N ARG A 154 -22.85 -1.43 25.91
CA ARG A 154 -23.52 -1.40 24.59
C ARG A 154 -25.01 -1.20 24.76
N ALA A 155 -25.61 -0.39 23.89
CA ALA A 155 -27.06 -0.24 23.82
C ALA A 155 -27.67 -1.42 23.06
N ALA A 156 -28.91 -1.81 23.41
CA ALA A 156 -29.65 -2.79 22.63
C ALA A 156 -30.04 -2.25 21.24
N GLY A 157 -30.20 -3.17 20.28
CA GLY A 157 -30.68 -2.87 18.93
C GLY A 157 -29.69 -3.26 17.82
N ASP A 158 -30.08 -2.91 16.60
CA ASP A 158 -29.33 -3.22 15.39
C ASP A 158 -27.93 -2.62 15.44
N ARG A 159 -26.92 -3.44 15.14
CA ARG A 159 -25.50 -3.07 15.23
C ARG A 159 -25.14 -2.42 16.56
N GLY A 160 -25.77 -2.87 17.63
CA GLY A 160 -25.41 -2.53 19.00
C GLY A 160 -23.92 -2.74 19.26
N ILE A 161 -23.24 -3.64 18.54
CA ILE A 161 -21.78 -3.63 18.31
C ILE A 161 -21.52 -3.44 16.81
N ASN A 162 -20.69 -2.44 16.48
CA ASN A 162 -20.18 -2.19 15.13
C ASN A 162 -18.72 -1.80 15.23
N TYR A 163 -17.83 -2.79 15.11
CA TYR A 163 -16.40 -2.64 15.31
C TYR A 163 -15.66 -3.09 14.06
N THR A 164 -14.63 -2.34 13.69
CA THR A 164 -13.66 -2.71 12.65
C THR A 164 -12.29 -2.23 13.08
N SER A 165 -11.30 -3.11 12.99
CA SER A 165 -9.88 -2.79 13.11
C SER A 165 -9.19 -3.25 11.84
N ASP A 166 -8.69 -2.30 11.06
CA ASP A 166 -7.91 -2.54 9.84
C ASP A 166 -6.48 -2.05 10.11
N ILE A 167 -5.52 -2.97 10.15
CA ILE A 167 -4.10 -2.67 10.36
C ILE A 167 -3.33 -3.03 9.10
N GLY A 168 -2.77 -2.03 8.45
CA GLY A 168 -2.19 -2.21 7.12
C GLY A 168 -1.37 -1.05 6.60
N GLY A 169 -0.92 -1.22 5.36
CA GLY A 169 -0.07 -0.30 4.63
C GLY A 169 -0.62 -0.02 3.24
N ILE A 170 -0.14 1.06 2.65
CA ILE A 170 -0.46 1.47 1.28
C ILE A 170 0.79 1.32 0.42
N THR A 171 0.61 1.20 -0.89
CA THR A 171 1.74 1.15 -1.82
C THR A 171 2.71 2.33 -1.60
N PRO A 172 4.04 2.12 -1.70
CA PRO A 172 4.71 0.85 -1.97
C PRO A 172 5.06 0.03 -0.70
N ASP A 173 4.69 0.49 0.51
CA ASP A 173 5.03 -0.18 1.77
C ASP A 173 3.82 -0.89 2.40
N PHE A 174 3.71 -2.18 2.12
CA PHE A 174 2.68 -3.06 2.69
C PHE A 174 3.12 -3.76 3.98
N SER A 175 4.33 -3.53 4.48
CA SER A 175 4.86 -4.23 5.67
C SER A 175 4.03 -3.97 6.94
N ARG A 176 3.26 -2.88 6.98
CA ARG A 176 2.40 -2.54 8.11
C ARG A 176 1.27 -3.55 8.35
N VAL A 177 0.91 -4.36 7.36
CA VAL A 177 -0.05 -5.48 7.54
C VAL A 177 0.44 -6.48 8.61
N LEU A 178 1.76 -6.62 8.77
CA LEU A 178 2.38 -7.54 9.73
C LEU A 178 2.11 -7.16 11.20
N GLY A 179 1.68 -5.91 11.45
CA GLY A 179 1.27 -5.45 12.78
C GLY A 179 -0.17 -5.84 13.16
N GLY A 180 -0.92 -6.47 12.25
CA GLY A 180 -2.30 -6.87 12.48
C GLY A 180 -2.46 -8.11 13.35
N ALA A 181 -3.67 -8.31 13.87
CA ALA A 181 -3.99 -9.44 14.76
C ALA A 181 -4.13 -10.78 14.03
N ILE A 182 -4.21 -10.77 12.69
CA ILE A 182 -4.45 -11.98 11.90
C ILE A 182 -3.19 -12.82 11.83
N GLY A 183 -3.34 -14.11 12.08
CA GLY A 183 -2.31 -15.12 11.91
C GLY A 183 -1.94 -15.84 13.21
N PRO A 184 -1.36 -17.06 13.14
CA PRO A 184 -1.19 -17.87 11.93
C PRO A 184 -2.51 -18.19 11.23
N TYR A 185 -2.49 -18.43 9.91
CA TYR A 185 -3.71 -18.57 9.13
C TYR A 185 -4.57 -19.74 9.62
N LEU A 186 -5.88 -19.52 9.69
CA LEU A 186 -6.83 -20.60 9.91
C LEU A 186 -6.79 -21.58 8.75
N ARG A 187 -7.10 -22.84 9.05
CA ARG A 187 -7.28 -23.89 8.05
C ARG A 187 -8.55 -24.65 8.33
N ALA A 188 -9.33 -24.90 7.29
CA ALA A 188 -10.51 -25.73 7.37
C ALA A 188 -10.14 -27.18 7.73
N VAL A 189 -11.01 -27.82 8.51
CA VAL A 189 -10.88 -29.21 8.96
C VAL A 189 -12.02 -30.05 8.39
N ASN A 190 -13.27 -29.64 8.60
CA ASN A 190 -14.43 -30.37 8.11
C ASN A 190 -15.52 -29.44 7.56
N PRO A 191 -15.93 -29.59 6.28
CA PRO A 191 -15.26 -30.39 5.26
C PRO A 191 -13.80 -29.92 5.04
N PRO A 192 -12.88 -30.81 4.64
CA PRO A 192 -11.50 -30.41 4.38
C PRO A 192 -11.42 -29.45 3.18
N PRO A 193 -10.39 -28.59 3.11
CA PRO A 193 -10.28 -27.63 2.02
C PRO A 193 -9.96 -28.32 0.69
N PRO A 194 -10.43 -27.77 -0.45
CA PRO A 194 -9.98 -28.19 -1.78
C PRO A 194 -8.46 -28.03 -1.94
N ALA A 195 -7.87 -28.81 -2.85
CA ALA A 195 -6.43 -28.75 -3.12
C ALA A 195 -6.01 -27.34 -3.57
N GLY A 196 -4.94 -26.81 -2.97
CA GLY A 196 -4.43 -25.46 -3.26
C GLY A 196 -5.03 -24.34 -2.39
N TYR A 197 -5.97 -24.65 -1.49
CA TYR A 197 -6.62 -23.65 -0.63
C TYR A 197 -6.56 -24.05 0.85
N ILE A 198 -6.75 -23.05 1.72
CA ILE A 198 -6.88 -23.26 3.17
C ILE A 198 -8.34 -23.45 3.62
N GLY A 199 -9.32 -23.14 2.74
CA GLY A 199 -10.75 -23.25 3.00
C GLY A 199 -11.59 -23.27 1.71
N ASN A 200 -12.90 -23.35 1.88
CA ASN A 200 -13.92 -23.15 0.86
C ASN A 200 -15.01 -22.19 1.40
N PRO A 201 -15.13 -20.96 0.84
CA PRO A 201 -16.09 -19.98 1.34
C PRO A 201 -17.55 -20.33 1.03
N GLN A 202 -17.81 -21.33 0.18
CA GLN A 202 -19.17 -21.71 -0.24
C GLN A 202 -19.87 -22.67 0.73
N VAL A 203 -19.18 -23.12 1.77
CA VAL A 203 -19.70 -24.07 2.76
C VAL A 203 -19.22 -23.69 4.15
N ASP A 204 -20.02 -24.02 5.15
CA ASP A 204 -19.62 -23.87 6.54
C ASP A 204 -18.61 -24.96 6.91
N GLN A 205 -17.47 -24.55 7.47
CA GLN A 205 -16.38 -25.44 7.85
C GLN A 205 -15.97 -25.23 9.30
N THR A 206 -15.64 -26.31 10.00
CA THR A 206 -14.84 -26.19 11.22
C THR A 206 -13.41 -25.82 10.87
N VAL A 207 -12.75 -25.05 11.74
CA VAL A 207 -11.39 -24.54 11.50
C VAL A 207 -10.41 -24.96 12.59
N THR A 208 -9.13 -24.85 12.29
CA THR A 208 -8.01 -24.93 13.23
C THR A 208 -7.00 -23.83 12.93
N GLY A 209 -5.97 -23.69 13.75
CA GLY A 209 -4.86 -22.75 13.53
C GLY A 209 -4.87 -21.50 14.42
N SER A 210 -5.92 -21.29 15.23
CA SER A 210 -5.94 -20.20 16.21
C SER A 210 -4.70 -20.26 17.13
N PRO A 211 -3.93 -19.16 17.27
CA PRO A 211 -2.80 -19.09 18.21
C PRO A 211 -3.23 -19.17 19.68
N PHE A 212 -4.53 -18.99 19.98
CA PHE A 212 -5.09 -19.01 21.33
C PHE A 212 -5.92 -20.27 21.61
N GLY A 213 -5.99 -21.21 20.67
CA GLY A 213 -6.86 -22.39 20.77
C GLY A 213 -8.36 -22.07 20.67
N THR A 214 -8.72 -20.87 20.22
CA THR A 214 -10.10 -20.38 20.12
C THR A 214 -10.62 -20.53 18.69
N ASN A 215 -10.70 -21.76 18.17
CA ASN A 215 -11.17 -22.05 16.80
C ASN A 215 -12.70 -21.87 16.61
N PHE A 216 -13.27 -20.85 17.23
CA PHE A 216 -14.70 -20.58 17.31
C PHE A 216 -14.97 -19.08 17.39
N PHE A 217 -16.18 -18.67 17.01
CA PHE A 217 -16.74 -17.36 17.30
C PHE A 217 -17.72 -17.50 18.48
N ARG A 218 -17.42 -16.84 19.59
CA ARG A 218 -18.25 -16.85 20.81
C ARG A 218 -18.57 -15.43 21.26
N ILE A 219 -19.80 -15.25 21.71
CA ILE A 219 -20.30 -14.01 22.29
C ILE A 219 -20.77 -14.33 23.69
N GLU A 220 -20.33 -13.52 24.65
CA GLU A 220 -20.85 -13.49 26.02
C GLU A 220 -21.50 -12.14 26.22
N GLY A 221 -22.73 -12.14 26.72
CA GLY A 221 -23.52 -10.94 26.98
C GLY A 221 -23.86 -10.78 28.46
N PRO A 222 -24.52 -9.67 28.81
CA PRO A 222 -24.91 -9.39 30.19
C PRO A 222 -26.01 -10.35 30.68
N PRO A 223 -26.28 -10.41 32.00
CA PRO A 223 -27.40 -11.17 32.54
C PRO A 223 -28.73 -10.82 31.87
N GLY A 224 -29.45 -11.83 31.40
CA GLY A 224 -30.75 -11.67 30.72
C GLY A 224 -30.64 -11.42 29.22
N ALA A 225 -29.44 -11.56 28.64
CA ALA A 225 -29.24 -11.44 27.19
C ALA A 225 -29.85 -12.62 26.41
N ASP A 226 -29.87 -13.82 27.01
CA ASP A 226 -30.45 -15.04 26.42
C ASP A 226 -30.01 -15.23 24.95
N LEU A 227 -28.70 -15.35 24.73
CA LEU A 227 -28.09 -15.31 23.39
C LEU A 227 -28.36 -16.57 22.56
N ASP A 228 -28.76 -17.68 23.19
CA ASP A 228 -29.08 -18.94 22.52
C ASP A 228 -30.59 -19.29 22.58
N GLY A 229 -31.40 -18.49 23.27
CA GLY A 229 -32.84 -18.73 23.46
C GLY A 229 -33.16 -19.82 24.49
N ALA A 230 -32.16 -20.32 25.20
CA ALA A 230 -32.28 -21.34 26.26
C ALA A 230 -31.97 -20.78 27.65
N GLY A 231 -31.86 -19.46 27.79
CA GLY A 231 -31.52 -18.75 29.01
C GLY A 231 -30.03 -18.53 29.23
N ASN A 232 -29.15 -18.95 28.30
CA ASN A 232 -27.72 -18.73 28.43
C ASN A 232 -27.34 -17.35 27.91
N ASN A 233 -26.52 -16.62 28.65
CA ASN A 233 -25.99 -15.33 28.20
C ASN A 233 -24.75 -15.48 27.32
N PHE A 234 -24.55 -16.65 26.71
CA PHE A 234 -23.47 -16.88 25.76
C PHE A 234 -23.96 -17.74 24.60
N VAL A 235 -23.32 -17.57 23.44
CA VAL A 235 -23.55 -18.40 22.25
C VAL A 235 -22.23 -18.57 21.51
N GLN A 236 -22.06 -19.69 20.81
CA GLN A 236 -20.84 -20.00 20.09
C GLN A 236 -21.13 -20.80 18.82
N THR A 237 -20.32 -20.59 17.79
CA THR A 237 -20.21 -21.46 16.62
C THR A 237 -18.75 -21.77 16.31
N GLU A 238 -18.48 -22.96 15.79
CA GLU A 238 -17.16 -23.37 15.28
C GLU A 238 -17.09 -23.26 13.74
N LEU A 239 -18.17 -22.78 13.12
CA LEU A 239 -18.33 -22.76 11.68
C LEU A 239 -17.87 -21.44 11.07
N PHE A 240 -17.08 -21.55 10.01
CA PHE A 240 -16.56 -20.44 9.22
C PHE A 240 -16.68 -20.75 7.73
N GLN A 241 -16.94 -19.70 6.95
CA GLN A 241 -16.74 -19.67 5.51
C GLN A 241 -15.34 -19.09 5.28
N LEU A 242 -14.39 -19.95 4.93
CA LEU A 242 -12.97 -19.62 4.86
C LEU A 242 -12.50 -19.64 3.40
N CYS A 243 -11.87 -18.57 2.93
CA CYS A 243 -11.12 -18.55 1.67
C CYS A 243 -9.64 -18.24 1.93
N GLY A 244 -8.79 -18.66 0.98
CA GLY A 244 -7.38 -18.34 0.94
C GLY A 244 -6.65 -19.32 0.04
N LYS A 245 -5.93 -18.80 -0.94
CA LYS A 245 -5.23 -19.58 -1.96
C LYS A 245 -3.75 -19.65 -1.62
N HIS A 246 -3.19 -20.86 -1.58
CA HIS A 246 -1.75 -21.03 -1.40
C HIS A 246 -0.99 -20.33 -2.53
N PHE A 247 0.10 -19.65 -2.16
CA PHE A 247 1.06 -19.19 -3.14
C PHE A 247 1.69 -20.40 -3.83
N ASP A 248 1.66 -20.42 -5.16
CA ASP A 248 2.11 -21.56 -5.98
C ASP A 248 3.62 -21.54 -6.28
N GLY A 249 4.35 -20.57 -5.74
CA GLY A 249 5.78 -20.38 -5.97
C GLY A 249 6.10 -19.72 -7.31
N GLN A 250 5.11 -19.41 -8.14
CA GLN A 250 5.30 -18.77 -9.43
C GLN A 250 5.30 -17.25 -9.25
N THR A 251 6.46 -16.64 -9.49
CA THR A 251 6.58 -15.18 -9.49
C THR A 251 6.54 -14.65 -10.92
N PRO A 252 5.87 -13.51 -11.22
CA PRO A 252 6.07 -12.78 -12.46
C PRO A 252 7.53 -12.37 -12.66
N THR A 253 7.96 -12.23 -13.91
CA THR A 253 9.30 -11.74 -14.26
C THR A 253 9.46 -10.31 -13.75
N PRO A 254 10.38 -10.05 -12.80
CA PRO A 254 10.54 -8.71 -12.25
C PRO A 254 11.04 -7.73 -13.30
N MET A 255 10.22 -6.72 -13.61
CA MET A 255 10.54 -5.69 -14.58
C MET A 255 9.75 -4.40 -14.30
N ARG A 256 10.22 -3.30 -14.90
CA ARG A 256 9.57 -1.99 -14.91
C ARG A 256 9.61 -1.43 -16.32
N LEU A 257 8.51 -0.87 -16.78
CA LEU A 257 8.45 -0.08 -18.00
C LEU A 257 8.70 1.39 -17.63
N ASP A 258 9.93 1.85 -17.85
CA ASP A 258 10.39 3.16 -17.37
C ASP A 258 9.85 4.31 -18.23
N ARG A 259 9.82 4.11 -19.55
CA ARG A 259 9.37 5.13 -20.50
C ARG A 259 9.03 4.53 -21.85
N ALA A 260 7.90 4.93 -22.43
CA ALA A 260 7.61 4.76 -23.85
C ALA A 260 7.28 6.13 -24.47
N THR A 261 8.15 6.61 -25.36
CA THR A 261 7.95 7.89 -26.03
C THR A 261 8.07 7.74 -27.53
N TYR A 262 7.47 8.64 -28.29
CA TYR A 262 7.70 8.72 -29.73
C TYR A 262 8.33 10.05 -30.15
N SER A 263 8.94 10.04 -31.32
CA SER A 263 9.33 11.24 -32.06
C SER A 263 8.73 11.21 -33.46
N ARG A 264 8.32 12.37 -33.97
CA ARG A 264 7.75 12.52 -35.30
C ARG A 264 8.17 13.86 -35.89
N ASN A 265 8.78 13.80 -37.07
CA ASN A 265 9.19 14.97 -37.84
C ASN A 265 9.15 14.63 -39.33
N THR A 266 9.64 15.54 -40.17
CA THR A 266 9.69 15.35 -41.64
C THR A 266 10.61 14.22 -42.09
N LEU A 267 11.54 13.75 -41.23
CA LEU A 267 12.45 12.64 -41.53
C LEU A 267 11.84 11.28 -41.18
N GLY A 268 10.82 11.24 -40.33
CA GLY A 268 10.12 10.00 -39.99
C GLY A 268 9.60 9.96 -38.55
N LYS A 269 9.25 8.74 -38.14
CA LYS A 269 8.67 8.43 -36.84
C LYS A 269 9.47 7.34 -36.15
N PHE A 270 9.71 7.50 -34.86
CA PHE A 270 10.36 6.49 -34.02
C PHE A 270 9.63 6.35 -32.70
N ILE A 271 9.60 5.14 -32.18
CA ILE A 271 9.22 4.83 -30.80
C ILE A 271 10.50 4.46 -30.05
N ASP A 272 10.73 5.09 -28.92
CA ASP A 272 11.83 4.80 -28.00
C ASP A 272 11.24 4.24 -26.70
N VAL A 273 11.64 3.02 -26.33
CA VAL A 273 11.16 2.29 -25.15
C VAL A 273 12.33 1.99 -24.22
N TYR A 274 12.17 2.31 -22.94
CA TYR A 274 13.13 2.09 -21.87
C TYR A 274 12.47 1.22 -20.81
N ALA A 275 13.17 0.18 -20.38
CA ALA A 275 12.70 -0.71 -19.34
C ALA A 275 13.88 -1.18 -18.49
N THR A 276 13.56 -1.57 -17.26
CA THR A 276 14.49 -2.18 -16.33
C THR A 276 13.98 -3.58 -16.00
N ALA A 277 14.85 -4.59 -15.97
CA ALA A 277 14.48 -5.94 -15.56
C ALA A 277 15.67 -6.67 -14.95
N VAL A 278 15.44 -7.87 -14.42
CA VAL A 278 16.54 -8.76 -14.00
C VAL A 278 17.52 -8.98 -15.18
N PRO A 279 18.86 -8.93 -14.97
CA PRO A 279 19.82 -8.95 -16.08
C PRO A 279 19.77 -10.18 -17.00
N THR A 280 19.19 -11.28 -16.53
CA THR A 280 19.01 -12.51 -17.30
C THR A 280 17.72 -12.56 -18.12
N ALA A 281 16.84 -11.55 -17.98
CA ALA A 281 15.58 -11.51 -18.71
C ALA A 281 15.79 -11.19 -20.20
N THR A 282 14.84 -11.65 -21.01
CA THR A 282 14.63 -11.21 -22.39
C THR A 282 13.36 -10.38 -22.46
N LEU A 283 13.45 -9.19 -23.07
CA LEU A 283 12.32 -8.27 -23.21
C LEU A 283 11.96 -8.08 -24.69
N ILE A 284 10.66 -8.08 -24.95
CA ILE A 284 10.06 -7.96 -26.26
C ILE A 284 9.03 -6.82 -26.24
N VAL A 285 9.10 -5.91 -27.22
CA VAL A 285 8.18 -4.79 -27.39
C VAL A 285 7.11 -5.12 -28.43
N ASN A 286 5.86 -4.83 -28.10
CA ASN A 286 4.69 -4.86 -28.97
C ASN A 286 4.03 -3.47 -28.99
N ALA A 287 3.96 -2.84 -30.16
CA ALA A 287 3.50 -1.47 -30.35
C ALA A 287 2.41 -1.42 -31.45
N GLY A 288 1.21 -1.88 -31.10
CA GLY A 288 0.08 -2.03 -32.03
C GLY A 288 0.16 -3.29 -32.91
N PRO A 289 -0.77 -3.46 -33.86
CA PRO A 289 -0.90 -4.72 -34.61
C PRO A 289 0.20 -4.94 -35.66
N THR A 290 0.92 -3.89 -36.06
CA THR A 290 1.93 -3.96 -37.13
C THR A 290 3.35 -4.10 -36.60
N ILE A 291 3.62 -3.61 -35.39
CA ILE A 291 4.95 -3.61 -34.78
C ILE A 291 4.90 -4.59 -33.61
N VAL A 292 5.26 -5.83 -33.89
CA VAL A 292 5.20 -6.92 -32.92
C VAL A 292 6.56 -7.60 -32.79
N ASP A 293 6.78 -8.20 -31.63
CA ASP A 293 7.92 -9.04 -31.32
C ASP A 293 9.30 -8.38 -31.52
N VAL A 294 9.43 -7.10 -31.17
CA VAL A 294 10.72 -6.39 -31.31
C VAL A 294 11.59 -6.59 -30.07
N PRO A 295 12.74 -7.30 -30.17
CA PRO A 295 13.61 -7.51 -29.01
C PRO A 295 14.25 -6.21 -28.55
N MET A 296 14.33 -6.02 -27.23
CA MET A 296 15.10 -4.92 -26.64
C MET A 296 16.58 -5.29 -26.57
N ILE A 297 17.46 -4.32 -26.79
CA ILE A 297 18.89 -4.44 -26.48
C ILE A 297 19.10 -4.24 -24.97
N THR A 298 20.13 -4.88 -24.41
CA THR A 298 20.49 -4.75 -23.00
C THR A 298 21.98 -4.48 -22.82
N ASP A 299 22.32 -3.78 -21.74
CA ASP A 299 23.70 -3.59 -21.29
C ASP A 299 24.21 -4.71 -20.36
N GLY A 300 23.37 -5.71 -20.05
CA GLY A 300 23.69 -6.81 -19.15
C GLY A 300 23.69 -6.44 -17.66
N THR A 301 23.30 -5.21 -17.31
CA THR A 301 23.18 -4.73 -15.92
C THR A 301 21.73 -4.49 -15.49
N GLY A 302 20.78 -4.83 -16.36
CA GLY A 302 19.34 -4.72 -16.12
C GLY A 302 18.66 -3.57 -16.84
N ASN A 303 19.40 -2.75 -17.60
CA ASN A 303 18.79 -1.73 -18.46
C ASN A 303 18.49 -2.31 -19.84
N TYR A 304 17.32 -1.98 -20.36
CA TYR A 304 16.83 -2.41 -21.67
C TYR A 304 16.36 -1.20 -22.48
N PHE A 305 16.68 -1.22 -23.78
CA PHE A 305 16.29 -0.17 -24.72
C PHE A 305 15.80 -0.76 -26.04
N ALA A 306 14.78 -0.16 -26.63
CA ALA A 306 14.42 -0.41 -28.03
C ALA A 306 14.09 0.90 -28.74
N ARG A 307 14.55 1.02 -29.98
CA ARG A 307 14.15 2.07 -30.91
C ARG A 307 13.53 1.46 -32.15
N LEU A 308 12.27 1.78 -32.39
CA LEU A 308 11.45 1.16 -33.42
C LEU A 308 11.12 2.20 -34.50
N PRO A 309 11.57 2.03 -35.76
CA PRO A 309 11.11 2.88 -36.85
C PRO A 309 9.64 2.58 -37.16
N VAL A 310 8.84 3.64 -37.38
CA VAL A 310 7.43 3.51 -37.76
C VAL A 310 7.26 4.02 -39.18
N GLY A 311 6.67 3.20 -40.06
CA GLY A 311 6.43 3.55 -41.46
C GLY A 311 5.64 4.84 -41.60
N ALA A 312 5.94 5.65 -42.63
CA ALA A 312 5.38 6.99 -42.81
C ALA A 312 3.84 7.02 -42.76
N GLU A 313 3.18 6.03 -43.37
CA GLU A 313 1.71 5.89 -43.41
C GLU A 313 1.12 5.17 -42.20
N THR A 314 1.93 4.51 -41.37
CA THR A 314 1.47 3.74 -40.22
C THR A 314 1.11 4.67 -39.05
N PRO A 315 -0.13 4.70 -38.55
CA PRO A 315 -0.46 5.51 -37.38
C PRO A 315 0.36 5.08 -36.17
N LEU A 316 0.70 6.03 -35.29
CA LEU A 316 1.31 5.68 -34.01
C LEU A 316 0.26 4.98 -33.13
N PRO A 317 0.62 3.89 -32.45
CA PRO A 317 -0.29 3.23 -31.52
C PRO A 317 -0.54 4.12 -30.30
N ALA A 318 -1.70 3.96 -29.65
CA ALA A 318 -1.99 4.66 -28.41
C ALA A 318 -1.16 4.15 -27.23
N THR A 319 -0.79 2.87 -27.26
CA THR A 319 -0.06 2.20 -26.18
C THR A 319 1.09 1.35 -26.71
N VAL A 320 2.02 1.03 -25.82
CA VAL A 320 3.11 0.07 -26.02
C VAL A 320 3.06 -0.95 -24.89
N ALA A 321 3.16 -2.22 -25.26
CA ALA A 321 3.30 -3.33 -24.33
C ALA A 321 4.73 -3.89 -24.38
N VAL A 322 5.30 -4.21 -23.23
CA VAL A 322 6.60 -4.88 -23.12
C VAL A 322 6.42 -6.18 -22.35
N THR A 323 6.80 -7.29 -22.96
CA THR A 323 6.77 -8.62 -22.35
C THR A 323 8.18 -9.05 -21.96
N GLY A 324 8.39 -9.27 -20.67
CA GLY A 324 9.63 -9.84 -20.12
C GLY A 324 9.48 -11.32 -19.81
N THR A 325 10.50 -12.10 -20.11
CA THR A 325 10.61 -13.52 -19.75
C THR A 325 11.98 -13.79 -19.13
N ASN A 326 12.01 -14.60 -18.07
CA ASN A 326 13.26 -15.02 -17.43
C ASN A 326 13.19 -16.52 -17.04
N PRO A 327 13.18 -17.44 -18.03
CA PRO A 327 13.13 -18.88 -17.78
C PRO A 327 14.42 -19.38 -17.11
N PRO A 328 14.35 -20.42 -16.26
CA PRO A 328 13.17 -21.18 -15.85
C PRO A 328 12.42 -20.57 -14.65
N SER A 329 12.80 -19.37 -14.21
CA SER A 329 12.55 -18.87 -12.85
C SER A 329 11.28 -18.03 -12.65
N SER A 330 10.57 -17.62 -13.70
CA SER A 330 9.39 -16.75 -13.56
C SER A 330 8.40 -16.87 -14.71
N LEU A 331 7.14 -16.52 -14.44
CA LEU A 331 6.11 -16.38 -15.46
C LEU A 331 6.39 -15.17 -16.35
N PRO A 332 6.04 -15.21 -17.66
CA PRO A 332 6.07 -14.03 -18.51
C PRO A 332 5.26 -12.89 -17.92
N THR A 333 5.79 -11.67 -18.03
CA THR A 333 5.14 -10.46 -17.49
C THR A 333 4.99 -9.45 -18.61
N THR A 334 3.79 -8.90 -18.78
CA THR A 334 3.51 -7.88 -19.78
C THR A 334 3.07 -6.59 -19.10
N LEU A 335 3.81 -5.51 -19.33
CA LEU A 335 3.47 -4.17 -18.87
C LEU A 335 3.05 -3.31 -20.06
N THR A 336 1.95 -2.57 -19.92
CA THR A 336 1.42 -1.68 -20.97
C THR A 336 1.40 -0.25 -20.50
N THR A 337 1.80 0.70 -21.35
CA THR A 337 1.73 2.13 -21.04
C THR A 337 1.30 2.95 -22.26
N ASN A 338 0.84 4.17 -22.03
CA ASN A 338 0.51 5.12 -23.08
C ASN A 338 1.76 5.56 -23.83
N LEU A 339 1.67 5.64 -25.15
CA LEU A 339 2.72 6.18 -25.99
C LEU A 339 2.56 7.70 -26.11
N VAL A 340 3.52 8.46 -25.59
CA VAL A 340 3.45 9.93 -25.54
C VAL A 340 4.64 10.59 -26.24
N ASP A 341 4.54 11.87 -26.57
CA ASP A 341 5.70 12.64 -27.01
C ASP A 341 6.65 12.93 -25.83
N ALA A 342 7.92 13.19 -26.14
CA ALA A 342 8.90 13.64 -25.16
C ALA A 342 8.92 15.16 -25.13
N VAL A 343 8.61 15.75 -23.97
CA VAL A 343 8.70 17.20 -23.74
C VAL A 343 10.00 17.52 -23.02
N HIS A 344 10.79 18.43 -23.59
CA HIS A 344 12.02 18.91 -22.99
C HIS A 344 11.93 20.42 -22.73
N VAL A 345 11.88 20.80 -21.45
CA VAL A 345 11.92 22.20 -21.02
C VAL A 345 13.37 22.66 -21.10
N THR A 346 13.67 23.57 -22.03
CA THR A 346 15.04 24.05 -22.30
C THR A 346 15.39 25.28 -21.46
N ARG A 347 14.39 26.08 -21.07
CA ARG A 347 14.58 27.22 -20.17
C ARG A 347 13.42 27.36 -19.20
N ALA A 348 13.74 27.69 -17.95
CA ALA A 348 12.84 28.12 -16.89
C ALA A 348 13.59 29.17 -16.08
N LEU A 349 13.30 30.45 -16.34
CA LEU A 349 14.07 31.58 -15.82
C LEU A 349 13.15 32.62 -15.22
N TYR A 350 13.38 32.97 -13.96
CA TYR A 350 12.74 34.09 -13.29
C TYR A 350 13.68 35.29 -13.17
N ASP A 351 13.22 36.45 -13.63
CA ASP A 351 13.86 37.73 -13.40
C ASP A 351 13.26 38.38 -12.15
N ALA A 352 14.02 38.38 -11.05
CA ALA A 352 13.58 38.91 -9.77
C ALA A 352 13.51 40.45 -9.73
N THR A 353 14.16 41.13 -10.67
CA THR A 353 14.12 42.60 -10.76
C THR A 353 12.86 43.05 -11.49
N ASN A 354 12.51 42.36 -12.58
CA ASN A 354 11.34 42.71 -13.39
C ASN A 354 10.08 41.89 -13.06
N HIS A 355 10.18 40.92 -12.15
CA HIS A 355 9.10 39.98 -11.82
C HIS A 355 8.57 39.22 -13.05
N VAL A 356 9.47 38.82 -13.96
CA VAL A 356 9.11 38.15 -15.21
C VAL A 356 9.60 36.71 -15.22
N LEU A 357 8.70 35.77 -15.50
CA LEU A 357 9.01 34.37 -15.73
C LEU A 357 9.08 34.08 -17.23
N THR A 358 10.18 33.48 -17.70
CA THR A 358 10.33 33.05 -19.09
C THR A 358 10.61 31.55 -19.18
N ILE A 359 9.84 30.86 -20.01
CA ILE A 359 9.89 29.42 -20.17
C ILE A 359 10.00 29.09 -21.66
N ASP A 360 10.93 28.22 -22.01
CA ASP A 360 11.06 27.63 -23.35
C ASP A 360 11.02 26.10 -23.23
N ALA A 361 10.33 25.45 -24.16
CA ALA A 361 10.24 24.00 -24.21
C ALA A 361 10.21 23.49 -25.66
N THR A 362 10.35 22.18 -25.80
CA THR A 362 10.27 21.48 -27.09
C THR A 362 9.51 20.18 -26.94
N SER A 363 8.87 19.73 -28.01
CA SER A 363 8.31 18.37 -28.14
C SER A 363 9.06 17.60 -29.22
N SER A 364 9.20 16.28 -29.01
CA SER A 364 9.67 15.34 -30.02
C SER A 364 8.66 15.11 -31.17
N ASP A 365 7.40 15.50 -31.01
CA ASP A 365 6.43 15.58 -32.10
C ASP A 365 6.42 17.00 -32.67
N THR A 366 6.76 17.09 -33.95
CA THR A 366 6.84 18.36 -34.66
C THR A 366 5.87 18.42 -35.83
N LEU A 367 5.07 17.36 -36.05
CA LEU A 367 4.23 17.23 -37.24
C LEU A 367 2.97 16.36 -37.01
N PRO A 368 1.80 16.97 -36.73
CA PRO A 368 1.60 18.38 -36.41
C PRO A 368 2.23 18.73 -35.05
N ARG A 369 2.58 20.00 -34.86
CA ARG A 369 3.10 20.47 -33.57
C ARG A 369 2.00 20.39 -32.51
N PRO A 370 2.22 19.71 -31.37
CA PRO A 370 1.28 19.75 -30.27
C PRO A 370 1.26 21.11 -29.59
N THR A 371 0.14 21.37 -28.90
CA THR A 371 0.01 22.50 -27.99
C THR A 371 0.76 22.16 -26.71
N LEU A 372 1.73 22.99 -26.33
CA LEU A 372 2.37 22.92 -25.02
C LEU A 372 1.71 23.88 -24.05
N THR A 373 1.55 23.46 -22.80
CA THR A 373 0.92 24.23 -21.72
C THR A 373 1.79 24.20 -20.48
N VAL A 374 2.12 25.36 -19.92
CA VAL A 374 2.75 25.46 -18.62
C VAL A 374 1.67 25.36 -17.55
N VAL A 375 1.79 24.39 -16.64
CA VAL A 375 0.84 24.19 -15.53
C VAL A 375 0.79 25.45 -14.68
N GLY A 376 -0.42 26.00 -14.49
CA GLY A 376 -0.66 27.23 -13.73
C GLY A 376 -0.43 28.54 -14.49
N TYR A 377 0.15 28.52 -15.70
CA TYR A 377 0.52 29.73 -16.44
C TYR A 377 -0.06 29.82 -17.86
N GLY A 378 -0.49 28.71 -18.46
CA GLY A 378 -1.21 28.70 -19.73
C GLY A 378 -0.40 28.21 -20.93
N THR A 379 -0.95 28.39 -22.13
CA THR A 379 -0.44 27.78 -23.37
C THR A 379 0.78 28.51 -23.94
N MET A 380 1.70 27.76 -24.55
CA MET A 380 2.95 28.25 -25.14
C MET A 380 2.89 28.35 -26.68
N SER A 381 1.69 28.29 -27.27
CA SER A 381 1.51 28.17 -28.72
C SER A 381 1.69 29.53 -29.43
N PRO A 382 2.34 29.60 -30.61
CA PRO A 382 2.91 28.51 -31.41
C PRO A 382 4.45 28.38 -31.31
N SER A 383 5.13 29.24 -30.55
CA SER A 383 6.60 29.31 -30.49
C SER A 383 7.24 28.40 -29.44
N TRP A 384 6.43 27.66 -28.67
CA TRP A 384 6.86 26.90 -27.49
C TRP A 384 7.68 27.74 -26.49
N ARG A 385 7.34 29.03 -26.43
CA ARG A 385 7.87 30.00 -25.47
C ARG A 385 6.71 30.70 -24.77
N LEU A 386 6.82 30.84 -23.45
CA LEU A 386 5.89 31.62 -22.63
C LEU A 386 6.66 32.65 -21.82
N VAL A 387 6.14 33.87 -21.79
CA VAL A 387 6.63 34.95 -20.93
C VAL A 387 5.45 35.39 -20.06
N VAL A 388 5.60 35.26 -18.75
CA VAL A 388 4.59 35.62 -17.77
C VAL A 388 5.10 36.84 -17.00
N PRO A 389 4.47 38.01 -17.18
CA PRO A 389 4.79 39.19 -16.39
C PRO A 389 4.18 39.10 -14.99
N ASP A 390 4.60 40.02 -14.10
CA ASP A 390 3.99 40.26 -12.80
C ASP A 390 3.92 39.03 -11.88
N VAL A 391 4.90 38.12 -12.00
CA VAL A 391 5.03 36.95 -11.13
C VAL A 391 5.68 37.39 -9.82
N ALA A 392 4.88 37.65 -8.79
CA ALA A 392 5.39 38.14 -7.51
C ALA A 392 6.37 37.15 -6.84
N VAL A 393 6.05 35.86 -6.90
CA VAL A 393 6.87 34.77 -6.33
C VAL A 393 6.90 33.63 -7.34
N PRO A 394 8.09 33.20 -7.82
CA PRO A 394 8.20 32.07 -8.74
C PRO A 394 8.06 30.74 -8.00
N PRO A 395 7.58 29.68 -8.66
CA PRO A 395 7.66 28.32 -8.14
C PRO A 395 9.10 27.81 -8.21
N GLY A 396 9.44 26.79 -7.41
CA GLY A 396 10.76 26.15 -7.45
C GLY A 396 11.03 25.35 -8.74
N SER A 397 9.98 24.98 -9.48
CA SER A 397 10.07 24.31 -10.78
C SER A 397 8.85 24.62 -11.65
N VAL A 398 8.97 24.37 -12.95
CA VAL A 398 7.85 24.46 -13.89
C VAL A 398 7.66 23.13 -14.62
N THR A 399 6.40 22.74 -14.78
CA THR A 399 5.99 21.58 -15.57
C THR A 399 5.28 22.06 -16.82
N VAL A 400 5.71 21.53 -17.97
CA VAL A 400 5.10 21.76 -19.29
C VAL A 400 4.47 20.45 -19.74
N THR A 401 3.18 20.50 -20.10
CA THR A 401 2.43 19.37 -20.66
C THR A 401 2.19 19.58 -22.15
N SER A 402 2.05 18.47 -22.88
CA SER A 402 1.78 18.44 -24.32
C SER A 402 0.39 17.87 -24.59
N SER A 403 -0.30 18.42 -25.58
CA SER A 403 -1.56 17.83 -26.08
C SER A 403 -1.39 16.44 -26.68
N ALA A 404 -0.14 15.99 -26.92
CA ALA A 404 0.20 14.63 -27.33
C ALA A 404 0.51 13.69 -26.14
N GLY A 405 0.25 14.15 -24.90
CA GLY A 405 0.32 13.36 -23.67
C GLY A 405 1.64 13.50 -22.89
N GLY A 406 2.70 14.00 -23.51
CA GLY A 406 4.01 14.16 -22.89
C GLY A 406 4.04 15.25 -21.82
N SER A 407 5.00 15.15 -20.90
CA SER A 407 5.30 16.22 -19.96
C SER A 407 6.80 16.31 -19.65
N GLY A 408 7.24 17.49 -19.22
CA GLY A 408 8.61 17.73 -18.80
C GLY A 408 8.66 18.79 -17.70
N THR A 409 9.55 18.59 -16.73
CA THR A 409 9.75 19.50 -15.60
C THR A 409 11.18 19.99 -15.56
N ARG A 410 11.38 21.28 -15.27
CA ARG A 410 12.70 21.87 -15.04
C ARG A 410 12.68 22.74 -13.79
N GLN A 411 13.77 22.69 -13.03
CA GLN A 411 13.97 23.57 -11.88
C GLN A 411 14.07 25.03 -12.33
N MET A 412 13.62 25.93 -11.45
CA MET A 412 13.62 27.35 -11.73
C MET A 412 15.01 27.94 -11.51
N ASP A 413 15.55 28.58 -12.55
CA ASP A 413 16.71 29.45 -12.40
C ASP A 413 16.23 30.87 -12.06
N ALA A 414 16.95 31.60 -11.22
CA ALA A 414 16.64 32.99 -10.88
C ALA A 414 17.80 33.91 -11.25
N THR A 415 17.47 35.10 -11.73
CA THR A 415 18.41 36.18 -12.08
C THR A 415 17.90 37.52 -11.55
N GLY A 416 18.77 38.54 -11.53
CA GLY A 416 18.44 39.87 -10.99
C GLY A 416 18.68 39.98 -9.49
N ALA A 417 18.72 41.21 -8.97
CA ALA A 417 18.89 41.47 -7.54
C ALA A 417 17.57 41.22 -6.81
N SER A 418 17.59 40.40 -5.74
CA SER A 418 16.41 40.24 -4.88
C SER A 418 16.28 41.43 -3.93
N THR A 419 15.05 41.79 -3.59
CA THR A 419 14.73 42.88 -2.64
C THR A 419 14.77 42.43 -1.18
N LEU A 420 15.35 41.26 -0.89
CA LEU A 420 15.49 40.81 0.50
C LEU A 420 16.40 41.78 1.26
N PRO A 421 16.03 42.20 2.49
CA PRO A 421 16.90 43.03 3.30
C PRO A 421 18.24 42.30 3.53
N PRO A 422 19.37 43.03 3.60
CA PRO A 422 20.67 42.42 3.80
C PRO A 422 20.63 41.53 5.04
N LEU A 423 21.17 40.31 4.92
CA LEU A 423 21.30 39.39 6.04
C LEU A 423 22.06 40.11 7.18
N PRO A 424 21.56 40.09 8.43
CA PRO A 424 22.31 40.64 9.54
C PRO A 424 23.62 39.87 9.67
N LEU A 425 24.74 40.58 9.54
CA LEU A 425 26.07 40.01 9.76
C LEU A 425 26.24 39.75 11.26
N SER A 426 25.86 38.56 11.75
CA SER A 426 26.23 38.16 13.11
C SER A 426 27.70 37.77 13.15
N ALA A 427 28.58 38.72 13.49
CA ALA A 427 29.96 38.43 13.85
C ALA A 427 29.97 37.57 15.13
N ARG A 428 30.22 36.26 14.98
CA ARG A 428 30.43 35.37 16.12
C ARG A 428 31.87 35.59 16.62
N ALA A 429 32.06 36.54 17.53
CA ALA A 429 33.35 36.73 18.20
C ALA A 429 33.70 35.46 19.02
N THR A 430 34.65 34.68 18.55
CA THR A 430 35.26 33.59 19.31
C THR A 430 36.14 34.19 20.38
N VAL A 431 35.69 34.19 21.64
CA VAL A 431 36.58 34.48 22.78
C VAL A 431 37.37 33.21 23.09
N GLY A 432 38.57 33.11 22.50
CA GLY A 432 39.65 32.20 22.93
C GLY A 432 40.54 32.92 23.94
N GLY A 433 40.77 32.32 25.11
CA GLY A 433 41.26 33.00 26.31
C GLY A 433 42.78 33.11 26.54
N ALA A 434 43.08 33.72 27.71
CA ALA A 434 44.30 33.72 28.55
C ALA A 434 45.57 34.42 28.01
N ALA A 435 46.40 35.14 28.78
CA ALA A 435 46.40 35.64 30.17
C ALA A 435 47.62 36.58 30.35
N VAL A 436 47.58 37.60 31.23
CA VAL A 436 48.72 38.08 32.06
C VAL A 436 48.19 38.80 33.34
N SER A 437 48.78 38.49 34.50
CA SER A 437 48.59 39.05 35.88
C SER A 437 49.88 39.78 36.33
N PRO A 438 50.05 40.34 37.56
CA PRO A 438 49.13 40.99 38.52
C PRO A 438 49.70 42.32 39.14
N SER A 439 48.90 43.10 39.87
CA SER A 439 49.41 43.89 41.03
C SER A 439 48.30 44.34 42.00
N SER A 440 48.34 43.76 43.20
CA SER A 440 47.92 44.19 44.56
C SER A 440 47.13 45.49 44.76
N VAL A 441 46.08 45.46 45.60
CA VAL A 441 46.06 45.90 47.03
C VAL A 441 44.68 45.54 47.67
N TYR A 442 44.71 44.78 48.77
CA TYR A 442 43.64 44.51 49.77
C TYR A 442 43.51 45.70 50.76
N PRO A 443 42.51 45.87 51.67
CA PRO A 443 41.94 44.78 52.49
C PRO A 443 40.51 44.93 53.10
N VAL A 444 40.13 43.87 53.83
CA VAL A 444 39.22 43.71 55.01
C VAL A 444 37.70 43.48 54.83
N GLU A 445 37.33 42.25 55.21
CA GLU A 445 36.09 41.64 55.75
C GLU A 445 35.32 42.40 56.88
N PRO A 446 34.25 41.87 57.57
CA PRO A 446 33.19 40.86 57.25
C PRO A 446 31.75 41.20 57.80
N VAL A 447 30.83 40.22 57.70
CA VAL A 447 29.65 39.88 58.57
C VAL A 447 28.22 40.39 58.20
N SER A 448 27.43 39.46 57.64
CA SER A 448 26.07 38.92 57.98
C SER A 448 25.04 39.72 58.82
N PRO A 449 23.72 39.34 58.80
CA PRO A 449 23.09 38.11 58.28
C PRO A 449 22.35 38.22 56.95
#